data_AF-A0A4Y3HW83-F1
#
_entry.id   AF-A0A4Y3HW83-F1
#
_cell.length_a   1.000
_cell.length_b   1.000
_cell.length_c   1.000
_cell.angle_alpha   90.00
_cell.angle_beta   90.00
_cell.angle_gamma   90.00
#
_symmetry.space_group_name_H-M   'P 1'
#
loop_
_entity.id
_entity.type
_entity.pdbx_description
1 polymer ?
#
loop_
_entity_poly.entity_id
_entity_poly.type
_entity_poly.pdbx_seq_one_letter_code
_entity_poly.pdbx_strand_id
1 'polypeptide(L)' 'MNLRGKKEKAPAIKYAVSIDERPEIVDNRQRFNNWEIDTVLGKHETVAIITILERKTHFHLTQEYPQSQLKLPQKRP' A
#
# COMPACT_ATOMS: atom_id res chain seq x y z
N MET A 1 20.82 -16.73 -24.77
CA MET A 1 19.36 -16.50 -24.62
C MET A 1 19.12 -15.75 -23.31
N ASN A 2 18.66 -14.50 -23.36
CA ASN A 2 18.44 -13.67 -22.18
C ASN A 2 16.94 -13.68 -21.83
N LEU A 3 16.52 -14.54 -20.91
CA LEU A 3 15.15 -14.63 -20.41
C LEU A 3 15.00 -13.72 -19.18
N ARG A 4 15.08 -12.39 -19.36
CA ARG A 4 14.55 -11.47 -18.34
C ARG A 4 13.11 -11.18 -18.71
N GLY A 5 12.18 -11.93 -18.12
CA GLY A 5 10.75 -11.64 -18.20
C GLY A 5 10.53 -10.19 -17.76
N LYS A 6 9.97 -9.36 -18.65
CA LYS A 6 9.57 -7.99 -18.31
C LYS A 6 8.57 -8.07 -17.16
N LYS A 7 8.92 -7.50 -16.00
CA LYS A 7 7.94 -7.30 -14.92
C LYS A 7 6.89 -6.31 -15.44
N GLU A 8 5.70 -6.81 -15.75
CA GLU A 8 4.57 -5.96 -16.12
C GLU A 8 4.17 -5.10 -14.92
N LYS A 9 4.01 -3.80 -15.15
CA LYS A 9 3.57 -2.87 -14.10
C LYS A 9 2.13 -3.22 -13.69
N ALA A 10 1.86 -3.15 -12.40
CA ALA A 10 0.49 -3.23 -11.89
C ALA A 10 -0.36 -2.09 -12.52
N PRO A 11 -1.66 -2.31 -12.74
CA PRO A 11 -2.55 -1.27 -13.22
C PRO A 11 -2.59 -0.10 -12.22
N ALA A 12 -2.66 1.12 -12.75
CA ALA A 12 -2.83 2.31 -11.92
C ALA A 12 -4.15 2.24 -11.13
N ILE A 13 -4.12 2.71 -9.88
CA ILE A 13 -5.33 2.82 -9.06
C ILE A 13 -6.21 3.92 -9.65
N LYS A 14 -7.45 3.56 -10.01
CA LYS A 14 -8.41 4.51 -10.57
C LYS A 14 -8.71 5.60 -9.53
N TYR A 15 -8.63 6.86 -9.94
CA TYR A 15 -8.85 8.03 -9.07
C TYR A 15 -7.84 8.18 -7.92
N ALA A 16 -6.65 7.59 -8.05
CA ALA A 16 -5.55 7.93 -7.15
C ALA A 16 -5.21 9.41 -7.28
N VAL A 17 -5.17 10.09 -6.14
CA VAL A 17 -4.63 11.45 -6.00
C VAL A 17 -3.17 11.31 -5.60
N SER A 18 -2.27 12.08 -6.22
CA SER A 18 -0.86 12.04 -5.82
C SER A 18 -0.72 12.47 -4.36
N ILE A 19 0.28 11.93 -3.66
CA ILE A 19 0.64 12.40 -2.32
C ILE A 19 0.99 13.89 -2.37
N ASP A 20 1.60 14.35 -3.47
CA ASP A 20 1.95 15.76 -3.67
C ASP A 20 0.71 16.67 -3.83
N GLU A 21 -0.44 16.10 -4.20
CA GLU A 21 -1.69 16.83 -4.41
C GLU A 21 -2.60 16.84 -3.16
N ARG A 22 -2.16 16.22 -2.05
CA ARG A 22 -2.98 16.17 -0.84
C ARG A 22 -3.11 17.56 -0.20
N PRO A 23 -4.24 17.86 0.46
CA PRO A 23 -4.39 19.11 1.19
C PRO A 23 -3.36 19.25 2.32
N GLU A 24 -2.79 20.44 2.52
CA GLU A 24 -1.78 20.73 3.56
C GLU A 24 -2.24 20.34 4.98
N ILE A 25 -3.54 20.37 5.25
CA ILE A 25 -4.12 19.96 6.54
C ILE A 25 -3.79 18.50 6.92
N VAL A 26 -3.46 17.65 5.94
CA VAL A 26 -3.03 16.25 6.17
C VAL A 26 -1.67 16.20 6.88
N ASP A 27 -0.78 17.16 6.60
CA ASP A 27 0.56 17.22 7.18
C ASP A 27 0.60 17.86 8.56
N ASN A 28 -0.36 18.74 8.85
CA ASN A 28 -0.46 19.37 10.15
C ASN A 28 -0.95 18.40 11.26
N ARG A 29 -1.48 17.22 10.89
CA ARG A 29 -1.98 16.17 11.82
C ARG A 29 -3.02 16.66 12.84
N GLN A 30 -3.75 17.74 12.54
CA GLN A 30 -4.66 18.39 13.49
C GLN A 30 -6.06 17.76 13.55
N ARG A 31 -6.46 16.98 12.55
CA ARG A 31 -7.80 16.36 12.45
C ARG A 31 -7.73 14.84 12.37
N PHE A 32 -8.80 14.19 12.81
CA PHE A 32 -9.05 12.77 12.58
C PHE A 32 -9.33 12.48 11.10
N ASN A 33 -9.26 11.20 10.72
CA ASN A 33 -9.60 10.64 9.40
C ASN A 33 -8.52 10.78 8.32
N ASN A 34 -7.29 11.10 8.68
CA ASN A 34 -6.16 10.98 7.76
C ASN A 34 -5.45 9.66 8.06
N TRP A 35 -5.75 8.64 7.24
CA TRP A 35 -5.20 7.29 7.38
C TRP A 35 -4.06 7.06 6.40
N GLU A 36 -3.00 6.41 6.85
CA GLU A 36 -1.91 5.89 6.03
C GLU A 36 -1.93 4.37 6.05
N ILE A 37 -1.55 3.77 4.91
CA ILE A 37 -1.44 2.32 4.77
C ILE A 37 -0.10 2.00 4.12
N ASP A 38 0.73 1.27 4.84
CA ASP A 38 2.02 0.78 4.38
C ASP A 38 1.97 -0.74 4.19
N THR A 39 2.82 -1.24 3.29
CA THR A 39 3.01 -2.69 3.09
C THR A 39 4.48 -3.00 2.97
N VAL A 40 4.99 -3.87 3.84
CA VAL A 40 6.34 -4.40 3.80
C VAL A 40 6.31 -5.82 3.26
N LEU A 41 7.05 -6.08 2.18
CA LEU A 41 7.17 -7.41 1.59
C LEU A 41 8.42 -8.12 2.13
N GLY A 42 8.27 -9.38 2.55
CA GLY A 42 9.40 -10.21 2.99
C GLY A 42 10.36 -10.57 1.85
N LYS A 43 11.57 -11.02 2.19
CA LYS A 43 12.68 -11.31 1.25
C LYS A 43 12.33 -12.24 0.09
N HIS A 44 11.36 -13.14 0.28
CA HIS A 44 10.89 -14.07 -0.75
C HIS A 44 9.45 -13.81 -1.17
N GLU A 45 8.91 -12.63 -0.84
CA GLU A 45 7.52 -12.22 -1.09
C GLU A 45 6.50 -13.25 -0.56
N THR A 46 6.87 -14.08 0.42
CA THR A 46 6.01 -15.13 1.00
C THR A 46 5.02 -14.58 2.01
N VAL A 47 5.42 -13.49 2.66
CA VAL A 47 4.68 -12.81 3.73
C VAL A 47 4.73 -11.31 3.44
N ALA A 48 3.61 -10.66 3.68
CA ALA A 48 3.50 -9.21 3.73
C ALA A 48 3.10 -8.79 5.15
N ILE A 49 3.58 -7.63 5.58
CA ILE A 49 3.07 -6.95 6.76
C ILE A 49 2.35 -5.72 6.28
N ILE A 50 1.08 -5.58 6.66
CA ILE A 50 0.28 -4.40 6.39
C ILE A 50 0.20 -3.59 7.67
N THR A 51 0.46 -2.29 7.57
CA THR A 51 0.31 -1.33 8.68
C THR A 51 -0.69 -0.26 8.29
N ILE A 52 -1.68 -0.02 9.14
CA ILE A 52 -2.67 1.06 8.99
C ILE A 52 -2.46 2.03 10.15
N LEU A 53 -2.31 3.32 9.85
CA LEU A 53 -1.98 4.37 10.81
C LEU A 53 -2.95 5.54 10.72
N GLU A 54 -3.53 5.96 11.84
CA GLU A 54 -4.25 7.24 11.94
C GLU A 54 -3.25 8.33 12.36
N ARG A 55 -3.03 9.34 11.50
CA ARG A 55 -1.91 10.28 11.63
C ARG A 55 -2.01 11.22 12.84
N LYS A 56 -3.21 11.55 13.32
CA LYS A 56 -3.36 12.47 14.46
C LYS A 56 -3.06 11.78 15.79
N THR A 57 -3.59 10.60 15.99
CA THR A 57 -3.53 9.85 17.25
C THR A 57 -2.37 8.89 17.32
N HIS A 58 -1.70 8.63 16.19
CA HIS A 58 -0.72 7.56 16.05
C HIS A 58 -1.28 6.16 16.38
N PHE A 59 -2.60 6.01 16.41
CA PHE A 59 -3.22 4.70 16.54
C PHE A 59 -2.89 3.87 15.30
N HIS A 60 -2.37 2.67 15.51
CA HIS A 60 -1.97 1.80 14.41
C HIS A 60 -2.41 0.36 14.60
N LEU A 61 -2.72 -0.30 13.49
CA LEU A 61 -2.97 -1.73 13.40
C LEU A 61 -1.93 -2.35 12.47
N THR A 62 -1.35 -3.46 12.89
CA THR A 62 -0.38 -4.21 12.09
C THR A 62 -0.87 -5.64 11.96
N GLN A 63 -0.89 -6.15 10.74
CA GLN A 63 -1.33 -7.51 10.44
C GLN A 63 -0.33 -8.17 9.50
N GLU A 64 0.13 -9.35 9.89
CA GLU A 64 0.85 -10.25 8.98
C GLU A 64 -0.14 -10.94 8.05
N TYR A 65 0.23 -11.02 6.77
CA TYR A 65 -0.61 -11.59 5.75
C TYR A 65 0.20 -12.50 4.81
N PRO A 66 -0.17 -13.78 4.63
CA PRO A 66 0.52 -14.65 3.70
C PRO A 66 0.22 -14.21 2.26
N GLN A 67 1.26 -14.11 1.43
CA GLN A 67 1.11 -13.62 0.06
C GLN A 67 0.16 -14.46 -0.79
N SER A 68 0.06 -15.76 -0.52
CA SER A 68 -0.88 -16.66 -1.22
C SER A 68 -2.34 -16.23 -1.08
N GLN A 69 -2.68 -15.49 -0.02
CA GLN A 69 -4.01 -14.97 0.21
C GLN A 69 -4.16 -13.53 -0.30
N LEU A 70 -3.06 -12.82 -0.58
CA LEU A 70 -3.08 -11.47 -1.16
C LEU A 70 -3.55 -11.61 -2.60
N LYS A 71 -4.87 -11.58 -2.77
CA LYS A 71 -5.47 -11.31 -4.07
C LYS A 71 -5.22 -9.85 -4.40
N LEU A 72 -3.99 -9.51 -4.75
CA LEU A 72 -3.72 -8.36 -5.61
C LEU A 72 -4.70 -8.48 -6.77
N PRO A 73 -5.31 -7.37 -7.24
CA PRO A 73 -6.35 -7.42 -8.26
C PRO A 73 -5.89 -8.32 -9.41
N GLN A 74 -6.44 -9.53 -9.44
CA GLN A 74 -6.08 -10.55 -10.41
C GLN A 74 -6.39 -9.94 -11.77
N LYS A 75 -5.41 -10.00 -12.69
CA LYS A 75 -5.60 -9.57 -14.08
C LYS A 75 -6.90 -10.19 -14.59
N ARG A 76 -7.88 -9.34 -14.91
CA ARG A 76 -9.02 -9.77 -15.71
C ARG A 76 -8.50 -10.04 -17.13
N PRO A 77 -9.00 -11.10 -17.80
CA PRO A 77 -8.54 -11.49 -19.12
C PRO A 77 -8.69 -10.36 -20.14
#